data_AF-A0AAV3ZDC9-F1
#
_entry.id   AF-A0AAV3ZDC9-F1
#
_cell.length_a   1.000
_cell.length_b   1.000
_cell.length_c   1.000
_cell.angle_alpha   90.00
_cell.angle_beta   90.00
_cell.angle_gamma   90.00
#
_symmetry.space_group_name_H-M   'P 1'
#
loop_
_entity.id
_entity.type
_entity.pdbx_description
1 polymer ?
#
loop_
_entity_poly.entity_id
_entity_poly.type
_entity_poly.pdbx_seq_one_letter_code
_entity_poly.pdbx_strand_id
1 'polypeptide(L)'
;MPELNSEPMDDQLRDVKGDTIVKRSSEKLQGPPHGFKVVKGSAYGTFSRAFVAFVLLDKRAQDLLRWCQDVRSPDEYFWATLHHSKTVPVPGAYTAGEPDKKPWLTVYASWGGVDPCATIRKRSVCIFSPEDLPGLLERRELFANKFYITHYPAALHCLDEMLYSLTNTGATRDLSYYDKLPFTATRL
;
A
#
# COMPACT_ATOMS: atom_id res chain seq x y z
N MET A 1 -15.73 -28.95 -6.21
CA MET A 1 -14.76 -27.86 -6.45
C MET A 1 -13.38 -28.45 -6.30
N PRO A 2 -12.48 -28.37 -7.30
CA PRO A 2 -11.15 -28.94 -7.13
C PRO A 2 -10.40 -28.10 -6.09
N GLU A 3 -9.85 -28.77 -5.08
CA GLU A 3 -8.91 -28.18 -4.12
C GLU A 3 -7.71 -27.63 -4.90
N LEU A 4 -7.60 -26.30 -4.98
CA LEU A 4 -6.33 -25.68 -5.36
C LEU A 4 -5.39 -25.85 -4.17
N ASN A 5 -4.62 -26.94 -4.22
CA ASN A 5 -3.41 -27.14 -3.43
C ASN A 5 -2.67 -25.80 -3.35
N SER A 6 -2.40 -25.35 -2.13
CA SER A 6 -1.50 -24.23 -1.90
C SER A 6 -0.17 -24.57 -2.58
N GLU A 7 0.13 -23.90 -3.69
CA GLU A 7 1.46 -24.01 -4.29
C GLU A 7 2.49 -23.75 -3.19
N PRO A 8 3.53 -24.60 -3.06
CA PRO A 8 4.58 -24.38 -2.09
C PRO A 8 5.13 -22.97 -2.31
N MET A 9 5.29 -22.22 -1.23
CA MET A 9 5.86 -20.88 -1.28
C MET A 9 7.27 -21.01 -1.87
N ASP A 10 7.44 -20.61 -3.14
CA ASP A 10 8.76 -20.52 -3.77
C ASP A 10 9.57 -19.50 -2.99
N ASP A 11 10.43 -20.00 -2.12
CA ASP A 11 11.22 -19.20 -1.18
C ASP A 11 12.36 -18.46 -1.91
N GLN A 12 12.51 -18.70 -3.21
CA GLN A 12 13.46 -18.00 -4.07
C GLN A 12 12.79 -16.81 -4.74
N LEU A 13 12.87 -15.66 -4.08
CA LEU A 13 12.55 -14.40 -4.73
C LEU A 13 13.46 -14.18 -5.94
N ARG A 14 12.86 -13.91 -7.09
CA ARG A 14 13.58 -13.52 -8.31
C ARG A 14 13.39 -12.04 -8.59
N ASP A 15 14.33 -11.47 -9.33
CA ASP A 15 14.16 -10.13 -9.89
C ASP A 15 12.98 -10.10 -10.88
N VAL A 16 12.58 -8.89 -11.30
CA VAL A 16 11.40 -8.69 -12.16
C VAL A 16 11.50 -9.44 -13.49
N LYS A 17 12.72 -9.68 -13.99
CA LYS A 17 12.96 -10.41 -15.23
C LYS A 17 13.00 -11.93 -15.04
N GLY A 18 13.14 -12.39 -13.80
CA GLY A 18 13.30 -13.81 -13.48
C GLY A 18 14.72 -14.32 -13.68
N ASP A 19 15.66 -13.43 -14.00
CA ASP A 19 17.05 -13.73 -14.37
C ASP A 19 17.93 -13.90 -13.13
N THR A 20 17.58 -13.22 -12.04
CA THR A 20 18.41 -13.16 -10.83
C THR A 20 17.66 -13.67 -9.61
N ILE A 21 18.28 -14.53 -8.81
CA ILE A 21 17.75 -14.94 -7.50
C ILE A 21 18.24 -13.94 -6.44
N VAL A 22 17.30 -13.34 -5.72
CA VAL A 22 17.57 -12.46 -4.58
C VAL A 22 18.12 -13.30 -3.44
N LYS A 23 19.36 -13.02 -3.04
CA LYS A 23 20.03 -13.68 -1.91
C LYS A 23 20.25 -12.69 -0.80
N ARG A 24 20.08 -13.15 0.45
CA ARG A 24 20.42 -12.35 1.62
C ARG A 24 21.94 -12.20 1.68
N SER A 25 22.43 -10.97 1.73
CA SER A 25 23.84 -10.69 1.99
C SER A 25 24.21 -11.05 3.45
N SER A 26 25.44 -11.55 3.65
CA SER A 26 26.05 -11.69 4.98
C SER A 26 26.54 -10.35 5.53
N GLU A 27 26.71 -9.35 4.66
CA GLU A 27 27.12 -8.01 5.06
C GLU A 27 25.94 -7.20 5.58
N LYS A 28 26.15 -6.53 6.72
CA LYS A 28 25.15 -5.63 7.28
C LYS A 28 25.20 -4.30 6.53
N LEU A 29 24.08 -3.92 5.91
CA LEU A 29 23.92 -2.59 5.33
C LEU A 29 24.19 -1.51 6.37
N GLN A 30 24.93 -0.47 5.95
CA GLN A 30 25.03 0.76 6.73
C GLN A 30 23.64 1.38 6.88
N GLY A 31 23.45 2.20 7.91
CA GLY A 31 22.18 2.91 8.13
C GLY A 31 21.78 3.75 6.91
N PRO A 32 20.48 4.04 6.74
CA PRO A 32 20.04 4.86 5.61
C PRO A 32 20.68 6.26 5.68
N PRO A 33 20.90 6.90 4.53
CA PRO A 33 21.58 8.19 4.47
C PRO A 33 20.76 9.31 5.13
N HIS A 34 21.36 10.49 5.30
CA HIS A 34 20.66 11.73 5.71
C HIS A 34 19.91 11.63 7.06
N GLY A 35 20.32 10.68 7.91
CA GLY A 35 19.70 10.44 9.21
C GLY A 35 18.28 9.87 9.16
N PHE A 36 17.84 9.37 7.99
CA PHE A 36 16.54 8.71 7.87
C PHE A 36 16.40 7.57 8.91
N LYS A 37 15.17 7.30 9.33
CA LYS A 37 14.84 6.15 10.17
C LYS A 37 13.90 5.26 9.38
N VAL A 38 14.30 4.01 9.18
CA VAL A 38 13.52 3.05 8.40
C VAL A 38 12.16 2.87 9.05
N VAL A 39 11.11 3.04 8.27
CA VAL A 39 9.72 2.82 8.69
C VAL A 39 9.10 1.79 7.75
N LYS A 40 8.43 0.80 8.31
CA LYS A 40 7.67 -0.18 7.54
C LYS A 40 6.33 0.41 7.09
N GLY A 41 5.94 0.11 5.87
CA GLY A 41 4.78 0.66 5.19
C GLY A 41 4.07 -0.37 4.32
N SER A 42 3.32 0.17 3.36
CA SER A 42 2.74 -0.58 2.26
C SER A 42 3.38 -0.13 0.95
N ALA A 43 3.41 -1.02 -0.04
CA ALA A 43 3.73 -0.67 -1.42
C ALA A 43 2.74 0.35 -2.02
N TYR A 44 1.52 0.41 -1.48
CA TYR A 44 0.49 1.34 -1.90
C TYR A 44 0.57 2.65 -1.11
N GLY A 45 0.50 3.77 -1.80
CA GLY A 45 0.43 5.09 -1.17
C GLY A 45 -0.27 6.12 -2.06
N THR A 46 -0.77 7.17 -1.42
CA THR A 46 -1.37 8.33 -2.08
C THR A 46 -0.47 9.53 -1.82
N PHE A 47 0.09 10.09 -2.88
CA PHE A 47 1.14 11.10 -2.78
C PHE A 47 0.73 12.39 -3.49
N SER A 48 1.02 13.53 -2.86
CA SER A 48 0.82 14.84 -3.48
C SER A 48 1.84 15.07 -4.60
N ARG A 49 1.51 15.98 -5.54
CA ARG A 49 2.45 16.40 -6.58
C ARG A 49 3.77 16.93 -6.01
N ALA A 50 3.72 17.64 -4.88
CA ALA A 50 4.90 18.15 -4.20
C ALA A 50 5.78 17.03 -3.63
N PHE A 51 5.18 15.99 -3.05
CA PHE A 51 5.91 14.80 -2.61
C PHE A 51 6.60 14.10 -3.78
N VAL A 52 5.87 13.91 -4.89
CA VAL A 52 6.44 13.29 -6.11
C VAL A 52 7.59 14.12 -6.66
N ALA A 53 7.44 15.45 -6.75
CA ALA A 53 8.53 16.33 -7.18
C ALA A 53 9.75 16.23 -6.26
N PHE A 54 9.55 16.17 -4.95
CA PHE A 54 10.62 15.95 -3.98
C PHE A 54 11.33 14.61 -4.22
N VAL A 55 10.60 13.51 -4.41
CA VAL A 55 11.18 12.18 -4.69
C VAL A 55 12.05 12.19 -5.95
N LEU A 56 11.60 12.88 -7.00
CA LEU A 56 12.28 12.90 -8.29
C LEU A 56 13.51 13.84 -8.29
N LEU A 57 13.45 14.97 -7.59
CA LEU A 57 14.41 16.06 -7.74
C LEU A 57 15.35 16.24 -6.54
N ASP A 58 14.94 15.85 -5.33
CA ASP A 58 15.77 16.04 -4.13
C ASP A 58 16.81 14.92 -4.01
N LYS A 59 18.09 15.33 -3.91
CA LYS A 59 19.23 14.41 -3.79
C LYS A 59 19.09 13.44 -2.61
N ARG A 60 18.48 13.86 -1.50
CA ARG A 60 18.32 13.04 -0.29
C ARG A 60 17.33 11.91 -0.52
N ALA A 61 16.24 12.18 -1.25
CA ALA A 61 15.27 11.16 -1.64
C ALA A 61 15.89 10.14 -2.61
N GLN A 62 16.64 10.63 -3.60
CA GLN A 62 17.35 9.76 -4.54
C GLN A 62 18.43 8.90 -3.85
N ASP A 63 19.13 9.44 -2.84
CA ASP A 63 20.11 8.68 -2.08
C ASP A 63 19.48 7.58 -1.24
N LEU A 64 18.32 7.86 -0.62
CA LEU A 64 17.55 6.82 0.04
C LEU A 64 17.07 5.75 -0.97
N LEU A 65 16.63 6.16 -2.17
CA LEU A 65 16.20 5.22 -3.20
C LEU A 65 17.34 4.30 -3.65
N ARG A 66 18.55 4.85 -3.84
CA ARG A 66 19.77 4.07 -4.14
C ARG A 66 20.09 3.11 -3.01
N TRP A 67 20.04 3.57 -1.77
CA TRP A 67 20.26 2.72 -0.59
C TRP A 67 19.23 1.58 -0.50
N CYS A 68 17.98 1.81 -0.90
CA CYS A 68 16.94 0.79 -0.94
C CYS A 68 17.15 -0.30 -2.01
N GLN A 69 18.08 -0.15 -2.96
CA GLN A 69 18.33 -1.18 -4.00
C GLN A 69 18.79 -2.51 -3.40
N ASP A 70 19.47 -2.47 -2.26
CA ASP A 70 19.95 -3.65 -1.53
C ASP A 70 18.96 -4.13 -0.45
N VAL A 71 17.78 -3.51 -0.36
CA VAL A 71 16.75 -3.84 0.63
C VAL A 71 15.70 -4.75 0.00
N ARG A 72 15.37 -5.86 0.66
CA ARG A 72 14.28 -6.76 0.23
C ARG A 72 12.92 -6.04 0.37
N SER A 73 12.11 -6.10 -0.68
CA SER A 73 10.79 -5.43 -0.75
C SER A 73 10.89 -3.93 -0.43
N PRO A 74 11.70 -3.16 -1.18
CA PRO A 74 11.98 -1.76 -0.84
C PRO A 74 10.74 -0.87 -0.93
N ASP A 75 9.74 -1.29 -1.69
CA ASP A 75 8.40 -0.71 -1.77
C ASP A 75 7.66 -0.70 -0.43
N GLU A 76 7.95 -1.64 0.48
CA GLU A 76 7.40 -1.65 1.84
C GLU A 76 8.15 -0.72 2.82
N TYR A 77 9.18 0.00 2.38
CA TYR A 77 10.00 0.84 3.27
C TYR A 77 10.24 2.25 2.73
N PHE A 78 10.53 2.40 1.44
CA PHE A 78 10.96 3.66 0.84
C PHE A 78 9.94 4.78 1.08
N TRP A 79 8.68 4.53 0.72
CA TRP A 79 7.60 5.52 0.85
C TRP A 79 7.36 5.93 2.30
N ALA A 80 7.23 4.95 3.18
CA ALA A 80 6.94 5.19 4.59
C ALA A 80 8.11 5.88 5.31
N THR A 81 9.35 5.56 4.95
CA THR A 81 10.56 6.19 5.49
C THR A 81 10.61 7.67 5.12
N LEU A 82 10.30 8.04 3.86
CA LEU A 82 10.21 9.45 3.46
C LEU A 82 9.06 10.16 4.17
N HIS A 83 7.87 9.55 4.19
CA HIS A 83 6.68 10.15 4.78
C HIS A 83 6.80 10.42 6.29
N HIS A 84 7.66 9.71 7.01
CA HIS A 84 7.86 9.89 8.46
C HIS A 84 9.23 10.50 8.79
N SER A 85 9.92 11.06 7.80
CA SER A 85 11.23 11.67 8.05
C SER A 85 11.12 12.87 8.98
N LYS A 86 11.89 12.83 10.08
CA LYS A 86 12.06 13.96 11.01
C LYS A 86 13.32 14.77 10.73
N THR A 87 14.23 14.25 9.91
CA THR A 87 15.53 14.88 9.60
C THR A 87 15.52 15.62 8.26
N VAL A 88 14.56 15.29 7.38
CA VAL A 88 14.43 15.87 6.05
C VAL A 88 13.01 16.44 5.90
N PRO A 89 12.85 17.71 5.46
CA PRO A 89 11.54 18.31 5.26
C PRO A 89 10.89 17.75 3.98
N VAL A 90 10.17 16.64 4.13
CA VAL A 90 9.46 15.99 3.03
C VAL A 90 8.04 16.60 2.91
N PRO A 91 7.62 17.08 1.73
CA PRO A 91 6.29 17.66 1.54
C PRO A 91 5.17 16.66 1.87
N GLY A 92 4.24 17.05 2.74
CA GLY A 92 3.14 16.19 3.18
C GLY A 92 3.53 15.09 4.16
N ALA A 93 4.72 15.16 4.77
CA ALA A 93 5.15 14.19 5.77
C ALA A 93 4.31 14.21 7.04
N TYR A 94 4.07 13.03 7.60
CA TYR A 94 3.48 12.84 8.92
C TYR A 94 4.57 12.68 9.98
N THR A 95 4.95 13.80 10.60
CA THR A 95 6.09 13.87 11.54
C THR A 95 5.68 13.85 13.02
N ALA A 96 4.42 14.18 13.31
CA ALA A 96 3.94 14.41 14.67
C ALA A 96 3.56 13.13 15.45
N GLY A 97 3.30 12.01 14.76
CA GLY A 97 2.80 10.79 15.39
C GLY A 97 3.68 9.55 15.18
N GLU A 98 3.27 8.45 15.81
CA GLU A 98 3.84 7.13 15.56
C GLU A 98 3.39 6.61 14.18
N PRO A 99 4.28 6.01 13.38
CA PRO A 99 3.94 5.54 12.04
C PRO A 99 2.74 4.59 11.97
N ASP A 100 2.61 3.68 12.93
CA ASP A 100 1.53 2.68 12.95
C ASP A 100 0.18 3.23 13.42
N LYS A 101 0.17 4.42 14.04
CA LYS A 101 -1.06 5.08 14.50
C LYS A 101 -1.70 5.99 13.43
N LYS A 102 -1.04 6.18 12.29
CA LYS A 102 -1.64 6.93 11.17
C LYS A 102 -2.78 6.10 10.54
N PRO A 103 -3.80 6.75 9.97
CA PRO A 103 -4.81 6.02 9.21
C PRO A 103 -4.21 5.42 7.93
N TRP A 104 -4.59 4.18 7.63
CA TRP A 104 -4.25 3.48 6.39
C TRP A 104 -5.41 3.67 5.43
N LEU A 105 -5.24 4.54 4.42
CA LEU A 105 -6.36 4.99 3.59
C LEU A 105 -6.24 4.65 2.11
N THR A 106 -5.05 4.33 1.60
CA THR A 106 -4.90 4.13 0.16
C THR A 106 -5.56 2.83 -0.29
N VAL A 107 -5.15 1.69 0.27
CA VAL A 107 -5.66 0.36 -0.13
C VAL A 107 -5.96 -0.45 1.12
N TYR A 108 -7.18 -0.97 1.22
CA TYR A 108 -7.51 -2.05 2.15
C TYR A 108 -7.11 -3.39 1.53
N ALA A 109 -6.28 -4.16 2.23
CA ALA A 109 -6.01 -5.55 1.90
C ALA A 109 -6.38 -6.42 3.10
N SER A 110 -7.28 -7.38 2.89
CA SER A 110 -7.71 -8.29 3.96
C SER A 110 -6.67 -9.39 4.14
N TRP A 111 -5.95 -9.37 5.28
CA TRP A 111 -4.88 -10.31 5.59
C TRP A 111 -5.36 -11.53 6.39
N GLY A 112 -4.80 -12.70 6.09
CA GLY A 112 -5.06 -13.94 6.83
C GLY A 112 -4.64 -13.84 8.29
N GLY A 113 -5.46 -14.40 9.19
CA GLY A 113 -5.24 -14.36 10.63
C GLY A 113 -5.66 -13.06 11.31
N VAL A 114 -6.13 -12.06 10.55
CA VAL A 114 -6.56 -10.76 11.08
C VAL A 114 -7.96 -10.40 10.58
N ASP A 115 -8.17 -10.44 9.27
CA ASP A 115 -9.39 -9.97 8.62
C ASP A 115 -10.30 -11.12 8.17
N PRO A 116 -11.63 -10.91 8.13
CA PRO A 116 -12.56 -11.85 7.50
C PRO A 116 -12.36 -11.90 5.99
N CYS A 117 -12.73 -13.01 5.37
CA CYS A 117 -12.75 -13.17 3.90
C CYS A 117 -13.80 -14.21 3.60
N ALA A 118 -14.80 -13.86 2.78
CA ALA A 118 -15.85 -14.79 2.40
C ALA A 118 -15.34 -15.96 1.52
N THR A 119 -14.10 -15.88 1.04
CA THR A 119 -13.57 -16.75 -0.02
C THR A 119 -12.15 -17.26 0.26
N ILE A 120 -11.38 -17.51 -0.81
CA ILE A 120 -10.00 -17.98 -0.73
C ILE A 120 -9.02 -16.83 -0.50
N ARG A 121 -7.90 -17.18 0.12
CA ARG A 121 -6.70 -16.33 0.18
C ARG A 121 -5.64 -16.88 -0.76
N LYS A 122 -4.92 -15.97 -1.43
CA LYS A 122 -3.68 -16.31 -2.17
C LYS A 122 -2.54 -15.51 -1.58
N ARG A 123 -1.47 -16.18 -1.11
CA ARG A 123 -0.37 -15.55 -0.36
C ARG A 123 -0.88 -14.72 0.84
N SER A 124 -1.79 -15.31 1.61
CA SER A 124 -2.43 -14.70 2.79
C SER A 124 -3.28 -13.44 2.54
N VAL A 125 -3.52 -13.02 1.29
CA VAL A 125 -4.42 -11.91 0.96
C VAL A 125 -5.72 -12.44 0.37
N CYS A 126 -6.87 -11.97 0.87
CA CYS A 126 -8.22 -12.33 0.41
C CYS A 126 -8.45 -11.95 -1.06
N ILE A 127 -9.17 -12.80 -1.79
CA ILE A 127 -9.73 -12.47 -3.12
C ILE A 127 -11.20 -12.14 -2.94
N PHE A 128 -11.54 -10.85 -2.93
CA PHE A 128 -12.91 -10.41 -2.64
C PHE A 128 -13.96 -10.96 -3.61
N SER A 129 -15.15 -11.15 -3.07
CA SER A 129 -16.36 -11.66 -3.72
C SER A 129 -17.54 -10.71 -3.53
N PRO A 130 -18.71 -10.97 -4.15
CA PRO A 130 -19.91 -10.17 -3.91
C PRO A 130 -20.29 -10.04 -2.43
N GLU A 131 -20.04 -11.07 -1.61
CA GLU A 131 -20.37 -11.07 -0.18
C GLU A 131 -19.53 -10.06 0.63
N ASP A 132 -18.32 -9.74 0.15
CA ASP A 132 -17.44 -8.79 0.84
C ASP A 132 -17.79 -7.32 0.49
N LEU A 133 -18.50 -7.07 -0.62
CA LEU A 133 -18.74 -5.72 -1.16
C LEU A 133 -19.44 -4.76 -0.20
N PRO A 134 -20.51 -5.15 0.53
CA PRO A 134 -21.16 -4.24 1.47
C PRO A 134 -20.19 -3.71 2.52
N GLY A 135 -19.35 -4.60 3.07
CA GLY A 135 -18.32 -4.23 4.03
C GLY A 135 -17.27 -3.31 3.42
N LEU A 136 -16.86 -3.55 2.17
CA LEU A 136 -15.90 -2.70 1.47
C LEU A 136 -16.42 -1.27 1.22
N LEU A 137 -17.72 -1.07 1.01
CA LEU A 137 -18.29 0.27 0.83
C LEU A 137 -18.23 1.12 2.11
N GLU A 138 -18.27 0.49 3.29
CA GLU A 138 -18.23 1.18 4.58
C GLU A 138 -16.80 1.59 4.98
N ARG A 139 -15.78 0.90 4.44
CA ARG A 139 -14.34 1.10 4.71
C ARG A 139 -13.84 2.45 4.23
N ARG A 140 -12.99 3.15 5.01
CA ARG A 140 -12.46 4.51 4.69
C ARG A 140 -11.32 4.50 3.67
N GLU A 141 -10.91 3.33 3.23
CA GLU A 141 -9.90 3.17 2.22
C GLU A 141 -10.43 3.57 0.84
N LEU A 142 -9.57 4.13 0.00
CA LEU A 142 -9.92 4.59 -1.36
C LEU A 142 -10.05 3.42 -2.34
N PHE A 143 -9.28 2.36 -2.09
CA PHE A 143 -9.21 1.17 -2.93
C PHE A 143 -9.19 -0.09 -2.06
N ALA A 144 -9.47 -1.24 -2.68
CA ALA A 144 -9.40 -2.54 -2.03
C ALA A 144 -8.57 -3.53 -2.88
N ASN A 145 -7.80 -4.40 -2.21
CA ASN A 145 -6.98 -5.43 -2.81
C ASN A 145 -7.29 -6.81 -2.17
N LYS A 146 -7.58 -7.87 -2.93
CA LYS A 146 -7.53 -8.01 -4.40
C LYS A 146 -8.82 -8.60 -4.96
N PHE A 147 -9.04 -8.36 -6.25
CA PHE A 147 -10.11 -8.94 -7.04
C PHE A 147 -9.51 -9.71 -8.21
N TYR A 148 -10.01 -10.91 -8.51
CA TYR A 148 -9.65 -11.67 -9.71
C TYR A 148 -10.90 -11.97 -10.52
N ILE A 149 -10.94 -11.42 -11.75
CA ILE A 149 -12.04 -11.64 -12.68
C ILE A 149 -12.23 -13.12 -13.05
N THR A 150 -11.15 -13.91 -13.00
CA THR A 150 -11.18 -15.34 -13.29
C THR A 150 -11.68 -16.18 -12.11
N HIS A 151 -11.84 -15.59 -10.92
CA HIS A 151 -12.28 -16.31 -9.73
C HIS A 151 -13.70 -15.88 -9.31
N TYR A 152 -13.96 -14.57 -9.23
CA TYR A 152 -15.28 -14.02 -8.91
C TYR A 152 -15.59 -12.81 -9.82
N PRO A 153 -15.92 -13.03 -11.11
CA PRO A 153 -16.21 -11.93 -12.03
C PRO A 153 -17.39 -11.06 -11.56
N ALA A 154 -18.38 -11.68 -10.90
CA ALA A 154 -19.51 -10.97 -10.32
C ALA A 154 -19.11 -9.90 -9.30
N ALA A 155 -18.01 -10.09 -8.55
CA ALA A 155 -17.56 -9.09 -7.59
C ALA A 155 -17.18 -7.77 -8.27
N LEU A 156 -16.51 -7.86 -9.43
CA LEU A 156 -16.12 -6.69 -10.21
C LEU A 156 -17.32 -6.05 -10.91
N HIS A 157 -18.23 -6.85 -11.47
CA HIS A 157 -19.44 -6.32 -12.12
C HIS A 157 -20.37 -5.61 -11.13
N CYS A 158 -20.63 -6.22 -9.97
CA CYS A 158 -21.47 -5.61 -8.94
C CYS A 158 -20.81 -4.34 -8.39
N LEU A 159 -19.50 -4.35 -8.15
CA LEU A 159 -18.78 -3.16 -7.69
C LEU A 159 -18.87 -2.02 -8.72
N ASP A 160 -18.71 -2.32 -10.02
CA ASP A 160 -18.83 -1.32 -11.09
C ASP A 160 -20.23 -0.70 -11.13
N GLU A 161 -21.28 -1.53 -11.12
CA GLU A 161 -22.68 -1.07 -11.08
C GLU A 161 -22.97 -0.22 -9.83
N MET A 162 -22.47 -0.65 -8.66
CA MET A 162 -22.63 0.09 -7.41
C MET A 162 -21.94 1.46 -7.47
N LEU A 163 -20.69 1.53 -7.96
CA LEU A 163 -19.95 2.79 -8.10
C LEU A 163 -20.61 3.72 -9.13
N TYR A 164 -21.10 3.18 -10.24
CA TYR A 164 -21.85 3.94 -11.24
C TYR A 164 -23.13 4.53 -10.64
N SER A 165 -23.90 3.73 -9.90
CA SER A 165 -25.11 4.18 -9.22
C SER A 165 -24.84 5.28 -8.19
N LEU A 166 -23.79 5.13 -7.37
CA LEU A 166 -23.38 6.16 -6.39
C LEU A 166 -23.00 7.48 -7.08
N THR A 167 -22.30 7.39 -8.21
CA THR A 167 -21.91 8.58 -9.00
C THR A 167 -23.13 9.27 -9.61
N ASN A 168 -24.04 8.50 -10.21
CA ASN A 168 -25.23 9.02 -10.88
C ASN A 168 -26.25 9.64 -9.90
N THR A 169 -26.40 9.06 -8.71
CA THR A 169 -27.34 9.55 -7.68
C THR A 169 -26.79 10.69 -6.85
N GLY A 170 -25.50 11.01 -6.98
CA GLY A 170 -24.82 11.98 -6.11
C GLY A 170 -24.68 11.50 -4.67
N ALA A 171 -24.92 10.22 -4.39
CA ALA A 171 -24.71 9.57 -3.09
C ALA A 171 -23.21 9.32 -2.80
N THR A 172 -22.34 10.21 -3.30
CA THR A 172 -20.90 10.12 -3.10
C THR A 172 -20.54 10.26 -1.62
N ARG A 173 -19.42 9.66 -1.25
CA ARG A 173 -18.93 9.60 0.13
C ARG A 173 -18.70 10.99 0.73
N ASP A 174 -19.07 11.17 2.00
CA ASP A 174 -18.65 12.33 2.79
C ASP A 174 -17.11 12.41 2.90
N LEU A 175 -16.56 13.52 2.42
CA LEU A 175 -15.12 13.78 2.41
C LEU A 175 -14.61 14.45 3.70
N SER A 176 -15.50 14.84 4.61
CA SER A 176 -15.16 15.61 5.82
C SER A 176 -14.13 14.93 6.72
N TYR A 177 -14.10 13.59 6.72
CA TYR A 177 -13.08 12.81 7.41
C TYR A 177 -11.68 13.05 6.81
N TYR A 178 -11.56 13.03 5.48
CA TYR A 178 -10.28 13.15 4.78
C TYR A 178 -9.73 14.58 4.82
N ASP A 179 -10.62 15.57 4.79
CA ASP A 179 -10.25 16.99 4.87
C ASP A 179 -9.59 17.38 6.20
N LYS A 180 -9.88 16.63 7.26
CA LYS A 180 -9.36 16.86 8.61
C LYS A 180 -8.04 16.12 8.89
N LEU A 181 -7.50 15.39 7.91
CA LEU A 181 -6.29 14.61 8.11
C LEU A 181 -5.06 15.53 8.25
N PRO A 182 -4.12 15.19 9.15
CA PRO A 182 -2.99 16.06 9.46
C PRO A 182 -2.03 16.26 8.28
N PHE A 183 -2.07 15.39 7.27
CA PHE A 183 -1.23 15.44 6.07
C PHE A 183 -1.96 16.01 4.84
N THR A 184 -3.25 16.38 4.95
CA THR A 184 -4.00 17.08 3.89
C THR A 184 -4.12 18.58 4.16
N ALA A 185 -4.07 18.99 5.43
CA ALA A 185 -4.16 20.39 5.85
C ALA A 185 -2.90 21.23 5.55
N THR A 186 -1.75 20.60 5.33
CA THR A 186 -0.46 21.29 5.12
C THR A 186 -0.34 21.75 3.67
N ARG A 187 -1.01 22.86 3.34
CA ARG A 187 -0.72 23.62 2.12
C ARG A 187 0.62 24.31 2.31
N LEU A 188 1.68 23.78 1.70
CA LEU A 188 2.91 24.53 1.44
C LEU A 188 2.66 25.53 0.31
#